data_AF-X1Q361-F1
#
_entry.id   AF-X1Q361-F1
#
_cell.length_a   1.000
_cell.length_b   1.000
_cell.length_c   1.000
_cell.angle_alpha   90.00
_cell.angle_beta   90.00
_cell.angle_gamma   90.00
#
_symmetry.space_group_name_H-M   'P 1'
#
loop_
_entity.id
_entity.type
_entity.pdbx_description
1 polymer ?
#
loop_
_entity_poly.entity_id
_entity_poly.type
_entity_poly.pdbx_seq_one_letter_code
_entity_poly.pdbx_strand_id
1 'polypeptide(L)'
;DEITGNNIKWPKFRGHSGKYIDFSKSPTIEDESQSMDEVCLGNLKEGWYAVTNLDKKVGFGLKWDRKIFPYIWMWRMYGKGCKDGPWWGRVSCMALELCSSFSPIGLDESIKNSTAIMMKPQQEIKTSFMAIAYEKDIDVNKIDINGNVI
;
A
#
# COMPACT_ATOMS: atom_id res chain seq x y z
N ASP A 1 -2.51 -12.85 10.46
CA ASP A 1 -1.91 -12.55 9.14
C ASP A 1 -2.38 -13.57 8.12
N GLU A 2 -2.99 -13.13 7.03
CA GLU A 2 -3.50 -14.01 5.97
C GLU A 2 -2.60 -14.00 4.71
N ILE A 3 -1.31 -13.67 4.81
CA ILE A 3 -0.41 -13.64 3.64
C ILE A 3 0.63 -14.76 3.72
N THR A 4 0.86 -15.48 2.62
CA THR A 4 1.90 -16.51 2.51
C THR A 4 2.74 -16.37 1.25
N GLY A 5 4.07 -16.40 1.38
CA GLY A 5 5.03 -16.52 0.28
C GLY A 5 5.68 -15.21 -0.18
N ASN A 6 6.76 -15.35 -0.97
CA ASN A 6 7.47 -14.25 -1.64
C ASN A 6 7.09 -14.23 -3.12
N ASN A 7 7.16 -13.07 -3.78
CA ASN A 7 6.87 -12.88 -5.23
C ASN A 7 5.43 -13.22 -5.66
N ILE A 8 4.46 -12.78 -4.86
CA ILE A 8 3.04 -12.94 -5.12
C ILE A 8 2.57 -11.98 -6.25
N LYS A 9 1.67 -12.43 -7.13
CA LYS A 9 1.07 -11.57 -8.17
C LYS A 9 -0.12 -10.79 -7.61
N TRP A 10 -0.02 -9.47 -7.64
CA TRP A 10 -1.13 -8.55 -7.37
C TRP A 10 -2.30 -8.76 -8.36
N PRO A 11 -3.58 -8.55 -7.96
CA PRO A 11 -4.06 -8.21 -6.61
C PRO A 11 -4.56 -9.40 -5.79
N LYS A 12 -4.65 -10.59 -6.38
CA LYS A 12 -5.30 -11.76 -5.76
C LYS A 12 -4.31 -12.84 -5.41
N PHE A 13 -4.34 -13.28 -4.15
CA PHE A 13 -3.43 -14.32 -3.69
C PHE A 13 -3.96 -15.16 -2.55
N ARG A 14 -3.34 -16.33 -2.37
CA ARG A 14 -3.75 -17.33 -1.40
C ARG A 14 -3.21 -16.98 -0.02
N GLY A 15 -4.10 -16.94 0.96
CA GLY A 15 -3.75 -16.70 2.35
C GLY A 15 -3.53 -17.95 3.19
N HIS A 16 -3.24 -17.76 4.47
CA HIS A 16 -2.93 -18.85 5.40
C HIS A 16 -4.12 -19.80 5.59
N SER A 17 -5.35 -19.25 5.56
CA SER A 17 -6.59 -20.03 5.55
C SER A 17 -6.82 -20.86 4.27
N GLY A 18 -5.95 -20.72 3.27
CA GLY A 18 -6.08 -21.33 1.96
C GLY A 18 -7.06 -20.63 1.02
N LYS A 19 -7.76 -19.59 1.50
CA LYS A 19 -8.66 -18.73 0.71
C LYS A 19 -7.88 -17.76 -0.16
N TYR A 20 -8.45 -17.37 -1.30
CA TYR A 20 -7.92 -16.27 -2.11
C TYR A 20 -8.49 -14.94 -1.59
N ILE A 21 -7.60 -13.96 -1.41
CA ILE A 21 -7.94 -12.62 -0.96
C ILE A 21 -7.60 -11.64 -2.07
N ASP A 22 -8.54 -10.77 -2.40
CA ASP A 22 -8.36 -9.69 -3.38
C ASP A 22 -7.95 -8.40 -2.66
N PHE A 23 -6.69 -8.01 -2.79
CA PHE A 23 -6.15 -6.81 -2.17
C PHE A 23 -6.45 -5.52 -2.94
N SER A 24 -7.06 -5.61 -4.13
CA SER A 24 -7.60 -4.43 -4.82
C SER A 24 -8.91 -3.92 -4.20
N LYS A 25 -9.50 -4.68 -3.27
CA LYS A 25 -10.73 -4.34 -2.57
C LYS A 25 -10.49 -4.25 -1.06
N SER A 26 -11.07 -3.23 -0.44
CA SER A 26 -11.11 -3.12 1.01
C SER A 26 -12.27 -3.98 1.54
N PRO A 27 -12.05 -4.86 2.52
CA PRO A 27 -13.14 -5.57 3.19
C PRO A 27 -14.02 -4.59 3.97
N THR A 28 -15.29 -4.94 4.09
CA THR A 28 -16.28 -4.23 4.91
C THR A 28 -16.25 -4.74 6.35
N ILE A 29 -16.87 -3.98 7.26
CA ILE A 29 -16.98 -4.39 8.67
C ILE A 29 -17.79 -5.69 8.86
N GLU A 30 -18.58 -6.07 7.86
CA GLU A 30 -19.42 -7.27 7.86
C GLU A 30 -18.65 -8.52 7.42
N ASP A 31 -17.51 -8.37 6.74
CA ASP A 31 -16.71 -9.50 6.26
C ASP A 31 -16.15 -10.33 7.42
N GLU A 32 -16.33 -11.65 7.36
CA GLU A 32 -15.88 -12.56 8.43
C GLU A 32 -14.36 -12.76 8.45
N SER A 33 -13.69 -12.62 7.30
CA SER A 33 -12.24 -12.81 7.15
C SER A 33 -11.46 -11.51 7.34
N GLN A 34 -11.69 -10.83 8.46
CA GLN A 34 -10.92 -9.64 8.83
C GLN A 34 -9.59 -10.07 9.47
N SER A 35 -8.49 -9.63 8.87
CA SER A 35 -7.12 -9.88 9.32
C SER A 35 -6.35 -8.57 9.47
N MET A 36 -5.23 -8.65 10.18
CA MET A 36 -4.14 -7.70 10.01
C MET A 36 -3.27 -8.25 8.88
N ASP A 37 -3.03 -7.41 7.86
CA ASP A 37 -2.22 -7.79 6.71
C ASP A 37 -1.14 -6.74 6.46
N GLU A 38 0.04 -7.22 6.09
CA GLU A 38 1.16 -6.39 5.68
C GLU A 38 1.76 -6.94 4.38
N VAL A 39 1.82 -6.11 3.33
CA VAL A 39 2.37 -6.49 2.04
C VAL A 39 3.23 -5.37 1.46
N CYS A 40 4.39 -5.73 0.94
CA CYS A 40 5.23 -4.83 0.16
C CYS A 40 4.95 -5.01 -1.34
N LEU A 41 4.50 -3.95 -2.00
CA LEU A 41 4.30 -3.89 -3.44
C LEU A 41 5.57 -3.33 -4.10
N GLY A 42 6.22 -4.14 -4.93
CA GLY A 42 7.35 -3.74 -5.76
C GLY A 42 7.03 -3.85 -7.25
N ASN A 43 8.05 -3.65 -8.10
CA ASN A 43 7.91 -3.71 -9.57
C ASN A 43 6.77 -2.82 -10.12
N LEU A 44 6.54 -1.69 -9.46
CA LEU A 44 5.50 -0.75 -9.83
C LEU A 44 5.77 -0.20 -11.24
N LYS A 45 4.73 -0.14 -12.08
CA LYS A 45 4.85 0.41 -13.45
C LYS A 45 4.90 1.93 -13.42
N GLU A 46 4.08 2.53 -12.57
CA GLU A 46 3.92 3.97 -12.42
C GLU A 46 3.99 4.39 -10.94
N GLY A 47 4.38 5.64 -10.69
CA GLY A 47 4.38 6.23 -9.35
C GLY A 47 3.07 6.92 -9.05
N TRP A 48 1.99 6.15 -8.97
CA TRP A 48 0.70 6.62 -8.45
C TRP A 48 -0.11 5.49 -7.85
N TYR A 49 -1.02 5.82 -6.93
CA TYR A 49 -2.08 4.93 -6.47
C TYR A 49 -3.35 5.75 -6.19
N ALA A 50 -4.48 5.06 -6.13
CA ALA A 50 -5.77 5.63 -5.81
C ALA A 50 -6.56 4.66 -4.91
N VAL A 51 -7.26 5.20 -3.92
CA VAL A 51 -8.25 4.49 -3.10
C VAL A 51 -9.57 5.23 -3.26
N THR A 52 -10.57 4.56 -3.84
CA THR A 52 -11.88 5.16 -4.14
C THR A 52 -12.97 4.41 -3.36
N ASN A 53 -13.81 5.16 -2.66
CA ASN A 53 -15.08 4.66 -2.18
C ASN A 53 -16.15 4.98 -3.25
N LEU A 54 -16.48 3.99 -4.07
CA LEU A 54 -17.41 4.16 -5.20
C LEU A 54 -18.83 4.50 -4.74
N ASP A 55 -19.28 3.98 -3.60
CA ASP A 55 -20.63 4.26 -3.06
C ASP A 55 -20.76 5.72 -2.60
N LYS A 56 -19.72 6.25 -1.96
CA LYS A 56 -19.66 7.64 -1.49
C LYS A 56 -19.15 8.62 -2.54
N LYS A 57 -18.69 8.11 -3.67
CA LYS A 57 -18.11 8.86 -4.79
C LYS A 57 -16.91 9.73 -4.42
N VAL A 58 -16.14 9.32 -3.42
CA VAL A 58 -14.97 10.07 -2.94
C VAL A 58 -13.74 9.19 -2.96
N GLY A 59 -12.58 9.77 -3.26
CA GLY A 59 -11.33 9.06 -3.25
C GLY A 59 -10.14 9.92 -2.87
N PHE A 60 -9.06 9.22 -2.57
CA PHE A 60 -7.75 9.78 -2.28
C PHE A 60 -6.72 9.14 -3.19
N GLY A 61 -5.73 9.92 -3.62
CA GLY A 61 -4.67 9.44 -4.49
C GLY A 61 -3.33 10.08 -4.17
N LEU A 62 -2.26 9.34 -4.48
CA LEU A 62 -0.90 9.86 -4.46
C LEU A 62 -0.29 9.78 -5.86
N LYS A 63 0.49 10.80 -6.19
CA LYS A 63 1.44 10.82 -7.31
C LYS A 63 2.84 11.07 -6.76
N TRP A 64 3.84 10.28 -7.16
CA TRP A 64 5.21 10.46 -6.66
C TRP A 64 6.28 10.08 -7.68
N ASP A 65 7.53 10.42 -7.37
CA ASP A 65 8.69 9.90 -8.10
C ASP A 65 8.99 8.45 -7.69
N ARG A 66 8.56 7.51 -8.54
CA ARG A 66 8.80 6.07 -8.37
C ARG A 66 10.28 5.70 -8.33
N LYS A 67 11.18 6.51 -8.91
CA LYS A 67 12.61 6.22 -8.85
C LYS A 67 13.17 6.37 -7.43
N ILE A 68 12.56 7.23 -6.62
CA ILE A 68 12.93 7.44 -5.22
C ILE A 68 12.13 6.51 -4.30
N PHE A 69 10.84 6.31 -4.58
CA PHE A 69 9.98 5.38 -3.82
C PHE A 69 9.45 4.27 -4.73
N PRO A 70 10.25 3.23 -5.03
CA PRO A 70 9.86 2.14 -5.91
C PRO A 70 8.96 1.10 -5.23
N TYR A 71 8.76 1.20 -3.91
CA TYR A 71 7.96 0.28 -3.11
C TYR A 71 6.79 0.99 -2.42
N ILE A 72 5.70 0.26 -2.24
CA ILE A 72 4.62 0.66 -1.32
C ILE A 72 4.51 -0.40 -0.23
N TRP A 73 4.67 -0.01 1.03
CA TRP A 73 4.25 -0.86 2.14
C TRP A 73 2.78 -0.60 2.43
N MET A 74 1.99 -1.66 2.31
CA MET A 74 0.58 -1.62 2.66
C MET A 74 0.39 -2.38 3.96
N TRP A 75 -0.01 -1.65 5.00
CA TRP A 75 -0.53 -2.23 6.23
C TRP A 75 -2.02 -1.95 6.30
N ARG A 76 -2.82 -2.97 6.60
CA ARG A 76 -4.27 -2.80 6.74
C ARG A 76 -4.78 -3.61 7.92
N MET A 77 -5.68 -3.00 8.68
CA MET A 77 -6.35 -3.58 9.82
C MET A 77 -7.81 -3.19 9.74
N TYR A 78 -8.68 -4.18 9.64
CA TYR A 78 -10.11 -3.95 9.55
C TYR A 78 -10.81 -4.55 10.77
N GLY A 79 -11.52 -3.70 11.52
CA GLY A 79 -12.41 -4.06 12.62
C GLY A 79 -11.92 -5.22 13.48
N LYS A 80 -12.70 -6.31 13.46
CA LYS A 80 -12.54 -7.55 14.22
C LYS A 80 -11.22 -8.29 13.96
N GLY A 81 -10.40 -7.83 13.01
CA GLY A 81 -9.10 -8.42 12.69
C GLY A 81 -8.06 -8.32 13.80
N CYS A 82 -8.22 -7.40 14.76
CA CYS A 82 -7.43 -7.38 15.99
C CYS A 82 -8.30 -7.05 17.20
N LYS A 83 -8.62 -8.06 18.02
CA LYS A 83 -9.48 -7.92 19.22
C LYS A 83 -8.70 -7.56 20.48
N ASP A 84 -7.38 -7.65 20.42
CA ASP A 84 -6.50 -7.35 21.54
C ASP A 84 -6.22 -5.84 21.66
N GLY A 85 -5.71 -5.42 22.81
CA GLY A 85 -5.25 -4.04 22.99
C GLY A 85 -4.07 -3.71 22.07
N PRO A 86 -3.93 -2.46 21.60
CA PRO A 86 -4.73 -1.28 21.93
C PRO A 86 -5.91 -1.03 20.97
N TRP A 87 -6.26 -2.00 20.12
CA TRP A 87 -7.22 -1.79 19.04
C TRP A 87 -8.64 -2.24 19.40
N TRP A 88 -8.78 -3.33 20.17
CA TRP A 88 -10.07 -3.87 20.66
C TRP A 88 -11.15 -4.00 19.58
N GLY A 89 -10.76 -4.32 18.35
CA GLY A 89 -11.67 -4.49 17.21
C GLY A 89 -12.28 -3.20 16.67
N ARG A 90 -11.80 -2.02 17.09
CA ARG A 90 -12.41 -0.71 16.79
C ARG A 90 -11.73 0.06 15.66
N VAL A 91 -10.65 -0.49 15.10
CA VAL A 91 -9.85 0.17 14.08
C VAL A 91 -10.14 -0.44 12.73
N SER A 92 -10.54 0.41 11.78
CA SER A 92 -10.66 0.07 10.37
C SER A 92 -9.83 1.07 9.58
N CYS A 93 -8.61 0.69 9.21
CA CYS A 93 -7.68 1.57 8.53
C CYS A 93 -6.78 0.79 7.57
N MET A 94 -6.26 1.54 6.61
CA MET A 94 -5.23 1.12 5.68
C MET A 94 -4.20 2.25 5.61
N ALA A 95 -2.93 1.89 5.64
CA ALA A 95 -1.80 2.73 5.29
C ALA A 95 -1.22 2.25 3.95
N LEU A 96 -0.92 3.20 3.06
CA LEU A 96 -0.22 2.98 1.80
C LEU A 96 1.02 3.88 1.80
N GLU A 97 2.15 3.30 2.21
CA GLU A 97 3.36 4.01 2.59
C GLU A 97 4.37 3.99 1.44
N LEU A 98 4.85 5.16 1.02
CA LEU A 98 5.89 5.28 0.00
C LEU A 98 7.25 4.93 0.62
N CYS A 99 7.92 3.89 0.11
CA CYS A 99 9.20 3.44 0.66
C CYS A 99 10.28 3.33 -0.41
N SER A 100 11.49 3.71 -0.02
CA SER A 100 12.69 3.68 -0.86
C SER A 100 13.31 2.29 -0.96
N SER A 101 13.10 1.44 0.04
CA SER A 101 13.62 0.08 0.13
C SER A 101 12.53 -0.92 0.54
N PHE A 102 12.84 -2.21 0.44
CA PHE A 102 12.01 -3.25 1.05
C PHE A 102 12.83 -4.09 2.03
N SER A 103 12.37 -4.18 3.28
CA SER A 103 12.83 -5.16 4.26
C SER A 103 11.87 -5.15 5.46
N PRO A 104 11.31 -6.29 5.87
CA PRO A 104 10.51 -6.37 7.09
C PRO A 104 11.34 -6.31 8.38
N ILE A 105 12.66 -6.42 8.28
CA ILE A 105 13.56 -6.60 9.44
C ILE A 105 14.65 -5.51 9.54
N GLY A 106 14.56 -4.45 8.71
CA GLY A 106 15.35 -3.23 8.86
C GLY A 106 16.42 -2.98 7.79
N LEU A 107 17.31 -2.04 8.09
CA LEU A 107 18.27 -1.45 7.14
C LEU A 107 19.32 -2.45 6.64
N ASP A 108 19.90 -3.27 7.51
CA ASP A 108 20.96 -4.22 7.12
C ASP A 108 20.52 -5.14 5.99
N GLU A 109 19.26 -5.56 6.00
CA GLU A 109 18.69 -6.42 4.96
C GLU A 109 18.33 -5.64 3.71
N SER A 110 17.90 -4.37 3.86
CA SER A 110 17.77 -3.45 2.71
C SER A 110 19.13 -3.22 2.02
N ILE A 111 20.24 -3.23 2.77
CA ILE A 111 21.59 -3.15 2.21
C ILE A 111 21.92 -4.45 1.47
N LYS A 112 21.75 -5.61 2.12
CA LYS A 112 22.05 -6.93 1.51
C LYS A 112 21.25 -7.19 0.24
N ASN A 113 19.98 -6.80 0.21
CA ASN A 113 19.13 -6.95 -0.98
C ASN A 113 19.27 -5.80 -2.00
N SER A 114 20.22 -4.88 -1.78
CA SER A 114 20.55 -3.76 -2.68
C SER A 114 19.41 -2.76 -2.93
N THR A 115 18.50 -2.59 -1.97
CA THR A 115 17.40 -1.62 -2.07
C THR A 115 17.56 -0.39 -1.20
N ALA A 116 18.51 -0.40 -0.25
CA ALA A 116 18.87 0.79 0.51
C ALA A 116 19.40 1.91 -0.42
N ILE A 117 18.90 3.14 -0.23
CA ILE A 117 19.45 4.31 -0.91
C ILE A 117 20.81 4.65 -0.30
N MET A 118 21.81 4.78 -1.16
CA MET A 118 23.14 5.24 -0.78
C MET A 118 23.31 6.72 -1.10
N MET A 119 23.82 7.49 -0.14
CA MET A 119 24.12 8.91 -0.30
C MET A 119 25.62 9.15 -0.13
N LYS A 120 26.21 9.93 -1.03
CA LYS A 120 27.59 10.41 -0.91
C LYS A 120 27.67 11.57 0.09
N PRO A 121 28.85 11.89 0.63
CA PRO A 121 29.05 13.11 1.41
C PRO A 121 28.52 14.34 0.64
N GLN A 122 27.71 15.16 1.32
CA GLN A 122 27.08 16.37 0.78
C GLN A 122 26.10 16.14 -0.39
N GLN A 123 25.75 14.88 -0.70
CA GLN A 123 24.71 14.61 -1.68
C GLN A 123 23.34 15.01 -1.12
N GLU A 124 22.52 15.61 -1.99
CA GLU A 124 21.12 15.88 -1.74
C GLU A 124 20.26 15.04 -2.69
N ILE A 125 19.21 14.42 -2.16
CA ILE A 125 18.18 13.75 -2.95
C ILE A 125 16.89 14.55 -2.74
N LYS A 126 16.41 15.19 -3.80
CA LYS A 126 15.15 15.92 -3.82
C LYS A 126 14.09 15.10 -4.55
N THR A 127 12.89 15.09 -3.99
CA THR A 127 11.71 14.45 -4.57
C THR A 127 10.47 15.27 -4.23
N SER A 128 9.36 14.96 -4.88
CA SER A 128 8.06 15.54 -4.56
C SER A 128 6.98 14.46 -4.69
N PHE A 129 5.88 14.68 -3.99
CA PHE A 129 4.66 13.89 -4.13
C PHE A 129 3.47 14.84 -4.08
N MET A 130 2.36 14.39 -4.65
CA MET A 130 1.09 15.11 -4.64
C MET A 130 0.03 14.22 -4.02
N ALA A 131 -0.64 14.74 -3.00
CA ALA A 131 -1.81 14.13 -2.38
C ALA A 131 -3.07 14.80 -2.93
N ILE A 132 -4.00 13.98 -3.41
CA ILE A 132 -5.15 14.44 -4.18
C ILE A 132 -6.40 13.84 -3.57
N ALA A 133 -7.33 14.68 -3.13
CA ALA A 133 -8.70 14.28 -2.87
C ALA A 133 -9.53 14.53 -4.14
N TYR A 134 -10.39 13.59 -4.51
CA TYR A 134 -11.21 13.70 -5.72
C TYR A 134 -12.60 13.07 -5.54
N GLU A 135 -13.51 13.41 -6.44
CA GLU A 135 -14.83 12.79 -6.57
C GLU A 135 -14.88 11.92 -7.83
N LYS A 136 -15.23 10.64 -7.68
CA LYS A 136 -15.45 9.68 -8.77
C LYS A 136 -16.33 8.53 -8.31
N ASP A 137 -17.17 8.02 -9.19
CA ASP A 137 -17.97 6.80 -9.02
C ASP A 137 -17.51 5.63 -9.90
N ILE A 138 -16.32 5.77 -10.50
CA ILE A 138 -15.65 4.75 -11.30
C ILE A 138 -14.19 4.60 -10.87
N ASP A 139 -13.57 3.50 -11.28
CA ASP A 139 -12.16 3.23 -11.05
C ASP A 139 -11.26 4.30 -11.67
N VAL A 140 -10.17 4.62 -10.98
CA VAL A 140 -9.10 5.49 -11.47
C VAL A 140 -8.15 4.69 -12.34
N ASN A 141 -7.94 5.13 -13.57
CA ASN A 141 -7.01 4.52 -14.52
C ASN A 141 -5.63 5.17 -14.44
N LYS A 142 -5.57 6.46 -14.04
CA LYS A 142 -4.31 7.18 -13.92
C LYS A 142 -4.42 8.41 -13.03
N ILE A 143 -3.32 8.71 -12.34
CA ILE A 143 -3.02 10.07 -11.87
C ILE A 143 -1.80 10.56 -12.65
N ASP A 144 -2.00 11.63 -13.41
CA ASP A 144 -0.94 12.19 -14.25
C ASP A 144 0.06 13.03 -13.44
N ILE A 145 1.05 13.62 -14.12
CA ILE A 145 2.10 14.42 -13.47
C ILE A 145 1.59 15.74 -12.89
N ASN A 146 0.43 16.22 -13.36
CA ASN A 146 -0.19 17.46 -12.89
C ASN A 146 -1.24 17.20 -11.79
N GLY A 147 -1.47 15.93 -11.43
CA GLY A 147 -2.48 15.55 -10.45
C GLY A 147 -3.88 15.34 -11.02
N ASN A 148 -4.05 15.30 -12.35
CA ASN A 148 -5.35 15.00 -12.93
C ASN A 148 -5.68 13.52 -12.73
N VAL A 149 -6.89 13.24 -12.23
CA VAL A 149 -7.41 11.90 -11.98
C VAL A 149 -8.26 11.45 -13.17
N ILE A 150 -7.76 10.48 -13.93
CA ILE A 150 -8.34 9.98 -15.19
C ILE A 150 -9.00 8.63 -14.95
#